data_AF-A0A950AKL8-F1
#
_entry.id   AF-A0A950AKL8-F1
#
_cell.length_a   1.000
_cell.length_b   1.000
_cell.length_c   1.000
_cell.angle_alpha   90.00
_cell.angle_beta   90.00
_cell.angle_gamma   90.00
#
_symmetry.space_group_name_H-M   'P 1'
#
loop_
_entity.id
_entity.type
_entity.pdbx_description
1 polymer ?
#
loop_
_entity_poly.entity_id
_entity_poly.type
_entity_poly.pdbx_seq_one_letter_code
_entity_poly.pdbx_strand_id
1 'polypeptide(L)' 'FLRPCLENRGEWDEVAALVRQTLERGTGSRRQRDAYEREGRFEDVVDLIVRETARGVSS' A
#
# COMPACT_ATOMS: atom_id res chain seq x y z
N PHE A 1 -9.12 21.61 8.03
CA PHE A 1 -8.41 22.33 6.96
C PHE A 1 -7.97 21.46 5.78
N LEU A 2 -7.77 20.14 5.94
CA LEU A 2 -7.28 19.30 4.83
C LEU A 2 -8.31 19.06 3.71
N ARG A 3 -9.56 18.72 4.06
CA ARG A 3 -10.61 18.39 3.08
C ARG A 3 -10.88 19.52 2.06
N PRO A 4 -11.13 20.78 2.46
CA PRO A 4 -11.34 21.86 1.49
C PRO A 4 -10.15 22.10 0.55
N CYS A 5 -8.91 21.87 1.01
CA CYS A 5 -7.72 22.02 0.18
C CYS A 5 -7.65 20.94 -0.90
N LEU A 6 -7.94 19.68 -0.54
CA LEU A 6 -7.96 18.55 -1.47
C LEU A 6 -9.13 18.65 -2.45
N GLU A 7 -10.31 19.10 -2.00
CA GLU A 7 -11.46 19.34 -2.88
C GLU A 7 -11.14 20.43 -3.92
N ASN A 8 -10.51 21.54 -3.50
CA ASN A 8 -10.10 22.62 -4.40
C ASN A 8 -9.04 22.17 -5.43
N ARG A 9 -8.25 21.13 -5.13
CA ARG A 9 -7.27 20.54 -6.05
C ARG A 9 -7.83 19.37 -6.87
N GLY A 10 -9.06 18.94 -6.62
CA GLY A 10 -9.64 17.74 -7.21
C GLY A 10 -9.05 16.42 -6.69
N GLU A 11 -8.23 16.46 -5.63
CA GLU A 11 -7.49 15.32 -5.08
C GLU A 11 -8.30 14.55 -4.01
N TRP A 12 -9.42 15.11 -3.57
CA TRP A 12 -10.17 14.57 -2.43
C TRP A 12 -10.64 13.13 -2.66
N ASP A 13 -11.23 12.84 -3.80
CA ASP A 13 -11.79 11.52 -4.08
C ASP A 13 -10.70 10.45 -4.18
N GLU A 14 -9.57 10.79 -4.79
CA GLU A 14 -8.39 9.93 -4.89
C GLU A 14 -7.81 9.62 -3.51
N VAL A 15 -7.52 10.66 -2.72
CA VAL A 15 -6.96 10.50 -1.38
C VAL A 15 -7.91 9.72 -0.47
N ALA A 16 -9.22 10.02 -0.54
CA ALA A 16 -10.22 9.29 0.24
C ALA A 16 -10.30 7.82 -0.16
N ALA A 17 -10.17 7.50 -1.46
CA ALA A 17 -10.11 6.12 -1.94
C ALA A 17 -8.86 5.40 -1.46
N LEU A 18 -7.68 6.03 -1.55
CA LEU A 18 -6.41 5.47 -1.07
C LEU A 18 -6.43 5.21 0.44
N VAL A 19 -7.02 6.13 1.23
CA VAL A 19 -7.20 5.94 2.67
C VAL A 19 -8.11 4.75 2.96
N ARG A 20 -9.28 4.66 2.31
CA ARG A 20 -10.19 3.51 2.47
C ARG A 20 -9.49 2.18 2.12
N GLN A 21 -8.79 2.15 0.99
CA GLN A 21 -8.05 0.97 0.56
C GLN A 21 -6.97 0.56 1.58
N THR A 22 -6.27 1.53 2.17
CA THR A 22 -5.25 1.28 3.19
C THR A 22 -5.86 0.73 4.48
N LEU A 23 -7.05 1.22 4.88
CA LEU A 23 -7.78 0.69 6.04
C LEU A 23 -8.26 -0.74 5.81
N GLU A 24 -8.76 -1.05 4.61
CA GLU A 24 -9.28 -2.37 4.26
C GLU A 24 -8.16 -3.41 4.07
N ARG A 25 -7.08 -3.04 3.36
CA ARG A 25 -6.03 -3.96 2.91
C ARG A 25 -4.77 -3.92 3.78
N GLY A 26 -4.69 -2.96 4.70
CA GLY A 26 -3.49 -2.69 5.47
C GLY A 26 -2.37 -2.05 4.64
N THR A 27 -1.25 -1.80 5.29
CA THR A 27 -0.06 -1.17 4.70
C THR A 27 0.89 -2.21 4.11
N GLY A 28 1.82 -1.76 3.25
CA GLY A 28 2.93 -2.61 2.79
C GLY A 28 3.72 -3.21 3.97
N SER A 29 3.99 -2.42 5.01
CA SER A 29 4.69 -2.90 6.21
C SER A 29 3.92 -3.97 6.99
N ARG A 30 2.58 -3.97 6.94
CA ARG A 30 1.79 -5.08 7.50
C ARG A 30 2.03 -6.35 6.68
N ARG A 31 1.87 -6.28 5.35
CA ARG A 31 2.09 -7.43 4.46
C ARG A 31 3.52 -7.98 4.54
N GLN A 32 4.52 -7.11 4.68
CA GLN A 32 5.92 -7.50 4.86
C GLN A 32 6.15 -8.24 6.18
N ARG A 33 5.53 -7.79 7.28
CA ARG A 33 5.59 -8.52 8.57
C ARG A 33 4.90 -9.87 8.47
N ASP A 34 3.71 -9.93 7.88
CA ASP A 34 2.97 -11.18 7.68
C ASP A 34 3.80 -12.18 6.83
N ALA A 35 4.54 -11.70 5.83
CA ALA A 35 5.44 -12.53 5.03
C ALA A 35 6.65 -13.06 5.83
N TYR A 36 7.24 -12.22 6.68
CA TYR A 36 8.34 -12.63 7.55
C TYR A 36 7.87 -13.63 8.62
N GLU A 37 6.71 -13.40 9.25
CA GLU A 37 6.18 -14.25 10.32
C GLU A 37 5.87 -15.68 9.89
N ARG A 38 5.66 -15.92 8.59
CA ARG A 38 5.37 -17.26 8.06
C ARG A 38 6.52 -18.26 8.24
N GLU A 39 7.75 -17.84 7.93
CA GLU A 39 8.93 -18.73 7.93
C GLU A 39 10.14 -18.12 8.68
N GLY A 40 10.05 -16.87 9.13
CA GLY A 40 11.14 -16.14 9.79
C GLY A 40 12.27 -15.71 8.85
N ARG A 41 12.03 -15.66 7.54
CA ARG A 41 13.05 -15.41 6.52
C ARG A 41 12.86 -14.07 5.84
N PHE A 42 13.94 -13.31 5.68
CA PHE A 42 13.90 -12.02 4.99
C PHE A 42 13.69 -12.19 3.48
N GLU A 43 14.07 -13.33 2.92
CA GLU A 43 13.88 -13.65 1.50
C GLU A 43 12.39 -13.65 1.12
N ASP A 44 11.50 -14.12 1.99
CA ASP A 44 10.05 -14.05 1.76
C ASP A 44 9.53 -12.60 1.63
N VAL A 45 10.15 -11.67 2.35
CA VAL A 45 9.84 -10.24 2.27
C VAL A 45 10.36 -9.64 0.96
N VAL A 46 11.57 -10.03 0.54
CA VAL A 46 12.16 -9.59 -0.73
C VAL A 46 11.33 -10.10 -1.91
N ASP A 47 10.96 -11.38 -1.90
CA ASP A 47 10.10 -11.98 -2.94
C ASP A 47 8.74 -11.27 -3.03
N LEU A 48 8.15 -10.91 -1.88
CA LEU A 48 6.92 -10.12 -1.83
C LEU A 48 7.11 -8.75 -2.50
N ILE A 49 8.17 -8.01 -2.14
CA ILE A 49 8.44 -6.67 -2.67
C ILE A 49 8.67 -6.71 -4.19
N VAL A 50 9.48 -7.67 -4.67
CA VAL A 50 9.74 -7.84 -6.09
C VAL A 50 8.43 -8.13 -6.84
N ARG A 51 7.60 -9.04 -6.31
CA ARG A 51 6.31 -9.38 -6.93
C ARG A 51 5.33 -8.21 -6.95
N GLU A 52 5.24 -7.42 -5.88
CA GLU A 52 4.34 -6.25 -5.83
C GLU A 52 4.81 -5.11 -6.74
N THR A 53 6.11 -4.87 -6.84
CA THR A 53 6.67 -3.79 -7.66
C THR A 53 6.76 -4.14 -9.15
N ALA A 54 7.08 -5.39 -9.50
CA ALA A 54 7.09 -5.84 -10.90
C ALA A 54 5.71 -5.73 -11.57
N ARG A 55 4.63 -5.93 -10.79
CA ARG A 55 3.25 -5.72 -11.26
C ARG A 55 2.93 -4.25 -11.54
N GLY A 56 3.56 -3.32 -10.82
CA GLY A 56 3.39 -1.88 -11.02
C GLY A 56 4.14 -1.32 -12.24
N VAL A 57 5.17 -2.01 -12.72
CA VAL A 57 5.95 -1.60 -13.92
C VAL A 57 5.28 -2.03 -15.23
N SER A 58 4.35 -2.99 -15.18
CA SER A 58 3.66 -3.54 -16.35
C SER A 58 2.24 -2.98 -16.55
N SER A 59 1.85 -1.95 -15.78
CA SER A 59 0.53 -1.30 -15.83
C SER A 59 0.64 0.17 -16.19
#